data_AF-A0A8G1UMD1-F1
#
_entry.id   AF-A0A8G1UMD1-F1
#
_cell.length_a   1.000
_cell.length_b   1.000
_cell.length_c   1.000
_cell.angle_alpha   90.00
_cell.angle_beta   90.00
_cell.angle_gamma   90.00
#
_symmetry.space_group_name_H-M   'P 1'
#
loop_
_entity.id
_entity.type
_entity.pdbx_description
1 polymer ?
#
loop_
_entity_poly.entity_id
_entity_poly.type
_entity_poly.pdbx_seq_one_letter_code
_entity_poly.pdbx_strand_id
1 'polypeptide(L)'
;MAKRKQGDGRREPDGRGFVQVVRQPSTGVEAVSGRAWVGVDQQVGHGSADALFALTQRQYAAALAGEGLGSFEGECWRGGHDELLLFHPGGGSWRPERWFPARARMLPPRFEGELWWHVDALDEPADGPQAAVARLLAAGTDRAVFRLTGEGAYPRPAALIGGLGPGSDRARARAVLGEPVEEGGDVHAVEGDRVRLGYVDGGLATIALERPAPQPLPTGPVRAFLAVLGEPEGGPAFREAARLAGGAHRRWASSSGRSRRLLAFAAGPEVQVGDGRVLSVRLPAAGLLPGARADVHRALGAPSATVRGTDLHRYGTRDLLVGYGSEFDSAHPGAAPGTVTAVLRGVGVAHHPHRWRSGEFTLFLDVLGRPEPHPLVELVRALPGVRLVLRRGLVDGVVIGDRGHRSERFASFVDGMPAGPARADVPFERPDRCGEHDDLREFEQGWVHVHCADGAAVSTVTVARQPPPVR
;
A
#
# COMPACT_ATOMS: atom_id res chain seq x y z
N MET A 1 -33.85 14.82 -42.40
CA MET A 1 -32.47 14.54 -42.85
C MET A 1 -31.55 15.65 -42.36
N ALA A 2 -30.37 15.27 -41.83
CA ALA A 2 -29.21 16.10 -41.43
C ALA A 2 -29.46 17.13 -40.30
N LYS A 3 -28.65 17.28 -39.24
CA LYS A 3 -27.25 16.91 -38.95
C LYS A 3 -27.09 16.65 -37.44
N ARG A 4 -26.39 15.56 -37.10
CA ARG A 4 -25.69 15.38 -35.81
C ARG A 4 -24.73 16.55 -35.58
N LYS A 5 -24.68 17.08 -34.35
CA LYS A 5 -23.44 17.62 -33.78
C LYS A 5 -23.03 16.74 -32.62
N GLN A 6 -22.05 15.87 -32.92
CA GLN A 6 -21.10 15.33 -31.96
C GLN A 6 -20.46 16.50 -31.22
N GLY A 7 -20.51 16.42 -29.90
CA GLY A 7 -19.73 17.23 -28.98
C GLY A 7 -19.31 16.30 -27.85
N ASP A 8 -18.62 15.21 -28.20
CA ASP A 8 -17.85 14.42 -27.25
C ASP A 8 -16.63 15.28 -26.90
N GLY A 9 -16.88 16.27 -26.04
CA GLY A 9 -15.85 17.11 -25.47
C GLY A 9 -15.04 16.23 -24.54
N ARG A 10 -14.03 15.55 -25.10
CA ARG A 10 -12.87 15.12 -24.33
C ARG A 10 -12.40 16.38 -23.59
N ARG A 11 -12.74 16.48 -22.31
CA ARG A 11 -12.14 17.44 -21.39
C ARG A 11 -10.63 17.32 -21.59
N GLU A 12 -9.98 18.43 -21.89
CA GLU A 12 -8.52 18.46 -21.82
C GLU A 12 -8.12 17.93 -20.44
N PRO A 13 -7.17 16.97 -20.38
CA PRO A 13 -6.74 16.42 -19.11
C PRO A 13 -6.24 17.54 -18.21
N ASP A 14 -6.85 17.65 -17.02
CA ASP A 14 -6.50 18.66 -16.03
C ASP A 14 -5.07 18.37 -15.54
N GLY A 15 -4.12 19.21 -15.97
CA GLY A 15 -2.70 19.05 -15.64
C GLY A 15 -2.36 19.25 -14.15
N ARG A 16 -3.33 19.65 -13.33
CA ARG A 16 -3.18 19.90 -11.90
C ARG A 16 -2.96 18.59 -11.13
N GLY A 17 -1.85 18.52 -10.40
CA GLY A 17 -1.54 17.41 -9.51
C GLY A 17 -1.93 17.75 -8.07
N PHE A 18 -2.59 16.83 -7.36
CA PHE A 18 -3.00 17.02 -5.97
C PHE A 18 -2.23 16.08 -5.05
N VAL A 19 -1.56 16.66 -4.06
CA VAL A 19 -0.70 15.96 -3.09
C VAL A 19 -1.44 15.84 -1.78
N GLN A 20 -1.78 14.63 -1.39
CA GLN A 20 -2.44 14.35 -0.12
C GLN A 20 -1.41 14.30 1.00
N VAL A 21 -1.61 15.06 2.06
CA VAL A 21 -0.76 15.11 3.25
C VAL A 21 -1.40 14.33 4.40
N VAL A 22 -2.71 14.49 4.60
CA VAL A 22 -3.51 13.76 5.60
C VAL A 22 -4.54 12.90 4.91
N ARG A 23 -4.78 11.71 5.43
CA ARG A 23 -5.74 10.76 4.85
C ARG A 23 -7.17 11.01 5.27
N GLN A 24 -7.40 11.40 6.52
CA GLN A 24 -8.73 11.53 7.11
C GLN A 24 -8.82 12.75 8.05
N PRO A 25 -9.59 13.80 7.69
CA PRO A 25 -10.12 14.03 6.34
C PRO A 25 -8.98 14.13 5.32
N SER A 26 -9.30 13.95 4.04
CA SER A 26 -8.28 14.06 3.00
C SER A 26 -7.86 15.52 2.89
N THR A 27 -6.63 15.86 3.24
CA THR A 27 -6.15 17.26 3.24
C THR A 27 -4.77 17.31 2.60
N GLY A 28 -4.48 18.36 1.85
CA GLY A 28 -3.22 18.43 1.12
C GLY A 28 -2.99 19.74 0.39
N VAL A 29 -2.11 19.71 -0.62
CA VAL A 29 -1.81 20.86 -1.46
C VAL A 29 -1.84 20.52 -2.94
N GLU A 30 -2.16 21.48 -3.78
CA GLU A 30 -1.99 21.37 -5.23
C GLU A 30 -0.49 21.54 -5.56
N ALA A 31 0.08 20.58 -6.28
CA ALA A 31 1.52 20.43 -6.49
C ALA A 31 2.19 21.63 -7.17
N VAL A 32 1.47 22.32 -8.06
CA VAL A 32 2.02 23.44 -8.85
C VAL A 32 1.79 24.78 -8.15
N SER A 33 0.57 25.04 -7.68
CA SER A 33 0.20 26.32 -7.08
C SER A 33 0.58 26.42 -5.60
N GLY A 34 0.81 25.28 -4.93
CA GLY A 34 0.97 25.21 -3.49
C GLY A 34 -0.31 25.54 -2.70
N ARG A 35 -1.46 25.67 -3.38
CA ARG A 35 -2.75 25.99 -2.76
C ARG A 35 -3.22 24.81 -1.92
N ALA A 36 -3.47 25.05 -0.64
CA ALA A 36 -3.96 24.03 0.27
C ALA A 36 -5.43 23.69 -0.02
N TRP A 37 -5.80 22.44 0.27
CA TRP A 37 -7.14 21.94 0.02
C TRP A 37 -7.58 20.92 1.08
N VAL A 38 -8.91 20.81 1.27
CA VAL A 38 -9.59 19.73 1.97
C VAL A 38 -10.54 19.03 1.01
N GLY A 39 -10.57 17.70 1.10
CA GLY A 39 -11.49 16.86 0.36
C GLY A 39 -12.73 16.58 1.20
N VAL A 40 -13.89 16.83 0.61
CA VAL A 40 -15.20 16.65 1.24
C VAL A 40 -15.99 15.64 0.41
N ASP A 41 -16.72 14.75 1.08
CA ASP A 41 -17.69 13.85 0.46
C ASP A 41 -19.08 14.51 0.54
N GLN A 42 -19.57 15.00 -0.60
CA GLN A 42 -20.87 15.66 -0.71
C GLN A 42 -22.04 14.67 -0.69
N GLN A 43 -21.83 13.36 -0.89
CA GLN A 43 -22.90 12.36 -0.97
C GLN A 43 -23.30 11.77 0.38
N VAL A 44 -22.32 11.44 1.24
CA VAL A 44 -22.58 10.66 2.47
C VAL A 44 -22.12 11.37 3.74
N GLY A 45 -21.51 12.54 3.63
CA GLY A 45 -21.05 13.37 4.76
C GLY A 45 -19.72 12.91 5.38
N HIS A 46 -19.31 11.64 5.21
CA HIS A 46 -18.01 11.11 5.64
C HIS A 46 -17.51 9.97 4.72
N GLY A 47 -16.30 10.14 4.14
CA GLY A 47 -15.54 9.08 3.47
C GLY A 47 -15.35 9.25 1.95
N SER A 48 -14.10 9.21 1.49
CA SER A 48 -13.66 9.45 0.09
C SER A 48 -14.21 10.74 -0.55
N ALA A 49 -13.37 11.79 -0.56
CA ALA A 49 -13.71 13.08 -1.14
C ALA A 49 -14.14 12.96 -2.61
N ASP A 50 -15.36 13.42 -2.92
CA ASP A 50 -15.77 13.68 -4.28
C ASP A 50 -15.49 15.14 -4.67
N ALA A 51 -15.40 16.10 -3.74
CA ALA A 51 -15.04 17.50 -4.04
C ALA A 51 -13.80 17.99 -3.27
N LEU A 52 -13.06 18.94 -3.85
CA LEU A 52 -11.90 19.58 -3.22
C LEU A 52 -12.14 21.09 -3.03
N PHE A 53 -11.99 21.59 -1.81
CA PHE A 53 -12.17 23.00 -1.44
C PHE A 53 -10.85 23.63 -0.98
N ALA A 54 -10.61 24.88 -1.37
CA ALA A 54 -9.42 25.63 -1.00
C ALA A 54 -9.40 25.96 0.49
N LEU A 55 -8.22 25.80 1.11
CA LEU A 55 -7.95 26.25 2.47
C LEU A 55 -7.04 27.48 2.46
N THR A 56 -7.26 28.37 3.43
CA THR A 56 -6.25 29.36 3.82
C THR A 56 -5.05 28.65 4.48
N GLN A 57 -3.89 29.30 4.50
CA GLN A 57 -2.71 28.76 5.20
C GLN A 57 -2.97 28.51 6.68
N ARG A 58 -3.76 29.39 7.34
CA ARG A 58 -4.15 29.23 8.74
C ARG A 58 -5.03 28.01 8.96
N GLN A 59 -6.07 27.83 8.14
CA GLN A 59 -6.94 26.65 8.22
C GLN A 59 -6.16 25.36 7.96
N TYR A 60 -5.26 25.38 6.99
CA TYR A 60 -4.42 24.23 6.68
C TYR A 60 -3.50 23.85 7.84
N ALA A 61 -2.80 24.83 8.43
CA ALA A 61 -1.98 24.59 9.61
C ALA A 61 -2.79 24.08 10.81
N ALA A 62 -3.97 24.65 11.07
CA ALA A 62 -4.87 24.20 12.14
C ALA A 62 -5.36 22.76 11.94
N ALA A 63 -5.71 22.38 10.71
CA ALA A 63 -6.11 21.02 10.37
C ALA A 63 -4.98 20.01 10.65
N LEU A 64 -3.74 20.34 10.26
CA LEU A 64 -2.56 19.49 10.51
C LEU A 64 -2.18 19.43 12.00
N ALA A 65 -2.47 20.48 12.77
CA ALA A 65 -2.28 20.50 14.22
C ALA A 65 -3.35 19.70 14.99
N GLY A 66 -4.37 19.15 14.30
CA GLY A 66 -5.49 18.46 14.92
C GLY A 66 -6.52 19.39 15.58
N GLU A 67 -6.46 20.69 15.32
CA GLU A 67 -7.41 21.69 15.83
C GLU A 67 -8.74 21.67 15.06
N GLY A 68 -8.75 21.00 13.90
CA GLY A 68 -9.90 20.89 13.00
C GLY A 68 -10.15 22.15 12.18
N LEU A 69 -11.18 22.10 11.34
CA LEU A 69 -11.60 23.19 10.46
C LEU A 69 -12.86 23.93 10.95
N GLY A 70 -13.31 23.67 12.19
CA GLY A 70 -14.53 24.25 12.73
C GLY A 70 -15.77 23.83 11.92
N SER A 71 -16.63 24.79 11.58
CA SER A 71 -17.85 24.54 10.78
C SER A 71 -17.59 24.39 9.28
N PHE A 72 -16.38 24.71 8.79
CA PHE A 72 -16.06 24.85 7.37
C PHE A 72 -16.30 23.57 6.55
N GLU A 73 -15.88 22.41 7.05
CA GLU A 73 -16.13 21.13 6.36
C GLU A 73 -17.63 20.87 6.18
N GLY A 74 -18.43 21.17 7.20
CA GLY A 74 -19.89 21.05 7.14
C GLY A 74 -20.53 22.08 6.21
N GLU A 75 -19.98 23.28 6.10
CA GLU A 75 -20.44 24.31 5.15
C GLU A 75 -20.13 23.91 3.70
N CYS A 76 -18.93 23.37 3.43
CA CYS A 76 -18.55 22.82 2.13
C CYS A 76 -19.44 21.63 1.72
N TRP A 77 -19.74 20.74 2.68
CA TRP A 77 -20.66 19.62 2.48
C TRP A 77 -22.06 20.08 2.07
N ARG A 78 -22.57 21.17 2.66
CA ARG A 78 -23.87 21.77 2.33
C ARG A 78 -23.87 22.62 1.05
N GLY A 79 -22.76 22.72 0.33
CA GLY A 79 -22.62 23.57 -0.85
C GLY A 79 -22.55 25.08 -0.55
N GLY A 80 -22.10 25.45 0.65
CA GLY A 80 -22.00 26.85 1.08
C GLY A 80 -20.77 27.60 0.56
N HIS A 81 -19.82 26.92 -0.10
CA HIS A 81 -18.51 27.45 -0.47
C HIS A 81 -18.09 27.13 -1.92
N ASP A 82 -19.03 27.21 -2.86
CA ASP A 82 -18.76 26.95 -4.29
C ASP A 82 -17.66 27.88 -4.85
N GLU A 83 -17.49 29.07 -4.29
CA GLU A 83 -16.42 30.01 -4.63
C GLU A 83 -15.01 29.52 -4.27
N LEU A 84 -14.90 28.57 -3.34
CA LEU A 84 -13.63 27.97 -2.91
C LEU A 84 -13.36 26.62 -3.58
N LEU A 85 -14.26 26.17 -4.46
CA LEU A 85 -14.18 24.88 -5.12
C LEU A 85 -12.99 24.83 -6.09
N LEU A 86 -12.08 23.88 -5.87
CA LEU A 86 -10.91 23.66 -6.71
C LEU A 86 -11.16 22.59 -7.77
N PHE A 87 -11.93 21.57 -7.39
CA PHE A 87 -12.28 20.46 -8.25
C PHE A 87 -13.60 19.79 -7.81
N HIS A 88 -14.46 19.45 -8.79
CA HIS A 88 -15.67 18.65 -8.59
C HIS A 88 -15.98 17.74 -9.81
N PRO A 89 -16.16 16.42 -9.62
CA PRO A 89 -16.71 15.47 -10.58
C PRO A 89 -18.23 15.34 -10.36
N GLY A 90 -19.03 15.53 -11.41
CA GLY A 90 -20.45 15.21 -11.29
C GLY A 90 -20.65 13.71 -11.01
N GLY A 91 -21.01 13.35 -9.77
CA GLY A 91 -21.60 12.06 -9.37
C GLY A 91 -20.84 10.79 -9.77
N GLY A 92 -19.88 10.36 -8.95
CA GLY A 92 -19.21 9.05 -9.04
C GLY A 92 -18.00 8.95 -8.09
N SER A 93 -17.48 7.74 -7.83
CA SER A 93 -16.25 7.50 -7.06
C SER A 93 -15.02 8.01 -7.83
N TRP A 94 -14.82 9.31 -7.81
CA TRP A 94 -13.81 10.00 -8.61
C TRP A 94 -12.51 10.25 -7.86
N ARG A 95 -11.42 10.41 -8.64
CA ARG A 95 -10.12 10.92 -8.19
C ARG A 95 -9.52 11.83 -9.29
N PRO A 96 -8.71 12.85 -8.94
CA PRO A 96 -7.99 13.64 -9.93
C PRO A 96 -7.15 12.76 -10.85
N GLU A 97 -6.96 13.19 -12.09
CA GLU A 97 -6.11 12.49 -13.05
C GLU A 97 -4.67 12.30 -12.53
N ARG A 98 -4.20 13.26 -11.72
CA ARG A 98 -2.92 13.20 -11.02
C ARG A 98 -3.14 13.35 -9.51
N TRP A 99 -3.31 12.22 -8.85
CA TRP A 99 -3.40 12.14 -7.39
C TRP A 99 -2.15 11.51 -6.80
N PHE A 100 -1.50 12.21 -5.86
CA PHE A 100 -0.38 11.69 -5.09
C PHE A 100 -0.88 11.38 -3.67
N PRO A 101 -1.29 10.13 -3.39
CA PRO A 101 -1.79 9.76 -2.08
C PRO A 101 -0.65 9.76 -1.05
N ALA A 102 -0.98 10.11 0.20
CA ALA A 102 -0.03 9.98 1.30
C ALA A 102 0.45 8.51 1.41
N ARG A 103 1.75 8.30 1.60
CA ARG A 103 2.34 6.96 1.72
C ARG A 103 1.64 6.18 2.84
N ALA A 104 1.44 4.88 2.62
CA ALA A 104 0.84 4.04 3.66
C ALA A 104 1.84 3.83 4.81
N ARG A 105 1.36 4.07 6.03
CA ARG A 105 2.06 3.79 7.28
C ARG A 105 1.29 2.71 8.02
N MET A 106 2.02 1.78 8.65
CA MET A 106 1.43 0.66 9.38
C MET A 106 1.03 1.06 10.80
N LEU A 107 1.73 2.04 11.38
CA LEU A 107 1.31 2.73 12.59
C LEU A 107 0.78 4.12 12.21
N PRO A 108 -0.25 4.63 12.92
CA PRO A 108 -0.63 6.03 12.81
C PRO A 108 0.59 6.94 13.04
N PRO A 109 0.81 7.96 12.20
CA PRO A 109 1.90 8.90 12.42
C PRO A 109 1.67 9.67 13.73
N ARG A 110 2.75 10.04 14.42
CA ARG A 110 2.67 10.80 15.68
C ARG A 110 2.10 12.21 15.47
N PHE A 111 2.34 12.79 14.30
CA PHE A 111 1.85 14.09 13.88
C PHE A 111 1.50 14.03 12.38
N GLU A 112 0.66 14.95 11.92
CA GLU A 112 0.39 15.16 10.50
C GLU A 112 1.26 16.29 9.96
N GLY A 113 1.62 16.28 8.67
CA GLY A 113 2.38 17.38 8.09
C GLY A 113 3.15 17.03 6.82
N GLU A 114 3.63 18.06 6.14
CA GLU A 114 4.36 17.92 4.87
C GLU A 114 5.71 17.22 5.05
N LEU A 115 6.30 17.20 6.25
CA LEU A 115 7.58 16.54 6.54
C LEU A 115 7.59 15.08 6.11
N TRP A 116 6.45 14.38 6.19
CA TRP A 116 6.37 12.98 5.78
C TRP A 116 6.71 12.76 4.31
N TRP A 117 6.39 13.71 3.42
CA TRP A 117 6.79 13.64 2.02
C TRP A 117 8.30 13.77 1.83
N HIS A 118 8.96 14.57 2.67
CA HIS A 118 10.41 14.71 2.67
C HIS A 118 11.10 13.47 3.26
N VAL A 119 10.58 12.94 4.36
CA VAL A 119 11.00 11.67 4.97
C VAL A 119 10.87 10.52 3.97
N ASP A 120 9.78 10.45 3.22
CA ASP A 120 9.59 9.40 2.21
C ASP A 120 10.50 9.58 0.99
N ALA A 121 10.77 10.82 0.58
CA ALA A 121 11.64 11.12 -0.56
C ALA A 121 13.12 10.79 -0.32
N LEU A 122 13.59 10.75 0.93
CA LEU A 122 14.98 10.39 1.25
C LEU A 122 15.33 8.93 0.86
N ASP A 123 14.33 8.05 0.71
CA ASP A 123 14.53 6.62 0.38
C ASP A 123 14.46 6.34 -1.13
N GLU A 124 14.14 7.36 -1.90
CA GLU A 124 13.83 7.23 -3.32
C GLU A 124 14.96 7.82 -4.17
N PRO A 125 15.15 7.31 -5.40
CA PRO A 125 16.02 7.96 -6.37
C PRO A 125 15.69 9.44 -6.51
N ALA A 126 16.71 10.29 -6.71
CA ALA A 126 16.53 11.73 -6.78
C ALA A 126 15.55 12.16 -7.90
N ASP A 127 15.45 11.38 -8.97
CA ASP A 127 14.55 11.54 -10.11
C ASP A 127 13.20 10.80 -9.95
N GLY A 128 13.00 10.07 -8.86
CA GLY A 128 11.77 9.36 -8.55
C GLY A 128 10.57 10.29 -8.31
N PRO A 129 9.33 9.77 -8.47
CA PRO A 129 8.11 10.60 -8.41
C PRO A 129 7.87 11.20 -7.02
N GLN A 130 8.15 10.46 -5.94
CA GLN A 130 8.02 10.97 -4.57
C GLN A 130 9.04 12.08 -4.29
N ALA A 131 10.28 11.91 -4.77
CA ALA A 131 11.28 12.97 -4.70
C ALA A 131 10.81 14.21 -5.47
N ALA A 132 10.28 14.05 -6.69
CA ALA A 132 9.75 15.16 -7.47
C ALA A 132 8.64 15.92 -6.71
N VAL A 133 7.68 15.22 -6.12
CA VAL A 133 6.62 15.83 -5.29
C VAL A 133 7.21 16.57 -4.08
N ALA A 134 8.11 15.96 -3.32
CA ALA A 134 8.76 16.62 -2.19
C ALA A 134 9.54 17.89 -2.61
N ARG A 135 10.14 17.89 -3.81
CA ARG A 135 10.80 19.07 -4.40
C ARG A 135 9.83 20.21 -4.64
N LEU A 136 8.66 19.88 -5.18
CA LEU A 136 7.59 20.85 -5.45
C LEU A 136 7.07 21.47 -4.14
N LEU A 137 6.85 20.63 -3.11
CA LEU A 137 6.41 21.10 -1.79
C LEU A 137 7.40 22.10 -1.15
N ALA A 138 8.70 21.85 -1.34
CA ALA A 138 9.78 22.66 -0.78
C ALA A 138 10.09 23.96 -1.52
N ALA A 139 9.52 24.19 -2.72
CA ALA A 139 9.78 25.38 -3.55
C ALA A 139 11.27 25.78 -3.66
N GLY A 140 12.18 24.79 -3.76
CA GLY A 140 13.62 25.03 -3.89
C GLY A 140 14.42 25.09 -2.57
N THR A 141 13.78 24.87 -1.42
CA THR A 141 14.48 24.71 -0.12
C THR A 141 15.41 23.49 -0.17
N ASP A 142 16.55 23.57 0.52
CA ASP A 142 17.40 22.39 0.75
C ASP A 142 16.57 21.33 1.48
N ARG A 143 16.41 20.17 0.86
CA ARG A 143 15.54 19.10 1.36
C ARG A 143 15.97 18.54 2.72
N ALA A 144 17.20 18.80 3.12
CA ALA A 144 17.72 18.41 4.42
C ALA A 144 17.54 19.50 5.49
N VAL A 145 17.35 20.77 5.13
CA VAL A 145 17.27 21.89 6.08
C VAL A 145 16.20 22.89 5.68
N PHE A 146 15.13 22.92 6.46
CA PHE A 146 13.99 23.81 6.29
C PHE A 146 14.12 25.02 7.21
N ARG A 147 14.29 26.22 6.64
CA ARG A 147 14.18 27.48 7.38
C ARG A 147 12.71 27.80 7.60
N LEU A 148 12.31 28.22 8.79
CA LEU A 148 10.93 28.60 9.10
C LEU A 148 10.71 30.12 9.09
N THR A 149 11.79 30.89 9.18
CA THR A 149 11.81 32.34 9.20
C THR A 149 12.91 32.90 8.30
N GLY A 150 12.80 34.18 7.96
CA GLY A 150 13.79 34.89 7.15
C GLY A 150 13.69 34.61 5.65
N GLU A 151 14.70 35.04 4.90
CA GLU A 151 14.77 34.84 3.46
C GLU A 151 14.97 33.35 3.12
N GLY A 152 14.16 32.85 2.18
CA GLY A 152 14.14 31.42 1.81
C GLY A 152 13.46 30.52 2.85
N ALA A 153 12.58 31.08 3.69
CA ALA A 153 11.72 30.28 4.55
C ALA A 153 10.86 29.30 3.73
N TYR A 154 10.64 28.12 4.31
CA TYR A 154 9.78 27.09 3.76
C TYR A 154 8.40 27.69 3.47
N PRO A 155 7.75 27.37 2.33
CA PRO A 155 6.54 28.08 1.89
C PRO A 155 5.38 28.05 2.88
N ARG A 156 5.28 26.99 3.70
CA ARG A 156 4.20 26.79 4.68
C ARG A 156 4.81 26.28 6.00
N PRO A 157 5.52 27.12 6.76
CA PRO A 157 6.37 26.66 7.85
C PRO A 157 5.58 26.00 8.99
N ALA A 158 4.36 26.47 9.27
CA ALA A 158 3.46 25.89 10.27
C ALA A 158 2.78 24.57 9.83
N ALA A 159 2.93 24.18 8.56
CA ALA A 159 2.39 22.94 8.00
C ALA A 159 3.45 21.85 7.78
N LEU A 160 4.74 22.19 7.92
CA LEU A 160 5.82 21.23 7.77
C LEU A 160 5.69 20.10 8.80
N ILE A 161 5.52 20.46 10.07
CA ILE A 161 5.17 19.54 11.15
C ILE A 161 3.94 20.12 11.83
N GLY A 162 2.79 19.44 11.73
CA GLY A 162 1.53 19.88 12.32
C GLY A 162 1.67 20.17 13.81
N GLY A 163 1.23 21.35 14.22
CA GLY A 163 1.34 21.82 15.60
C GLY A 163 2.68 22.47 15.97
N LEU A 164 3.67 22.49 15.06
CA LEU A 164 4.90 23.28 15.18
C LEU A 164 4.94 24.38 14.11
N GLY A 165 5.40 25.55 14.51
CA GLY A 165 5.61 26.67 13.60
C GLY A 165 6.71 27.60 14.10
N PRO A 166 6.99 28.69 13.35
CA PRO A 166 7.92 29.73 13.78
C PRO A 166 7.62 30.17 15.22
N GLY A 167 8.64 30.23 16.07
CA GLY A 167 8.47 30.66 17.46
C GLY A 167 8.04 29.58 18.46
N SER A 168 7.79 28.33 18.01
CA SER A 168 7.51 27.22 18.93
C SER A 168 8.71 26.95 19.86
N ASP A 169 8.45 26.61 21.12
CA ASP A 169 9.49 26.30 22.09
C ASP A 169 9.79 24.79 22.19
N ARG A 170 10.72 24.42 23.06
CA ARG A 170 11.11 23.01 23.31
C ARG A 170 10.00 22.20 23.96
N ALA A 171 9.16 22.82 24.79
CA ALA A 171 8.04 22.14 25.44
C ALA A 171 7.00 21.72 24.40
N ARG A 172 6.69 22.62 23.45
CA ARG A 172 5.81 22.33 22.32
C ARG A 172 6.41 21.30 21.38
N ALA A 173 7.69 21.40 21.06
CA ALA A 173 8.40 20.39 20.28
C ALA A 173 8.30 19.00 20.91
N ARG A 174 8.54 18.87 22.22
CA ARG A 174 8.40 17.62 22.96
C ARG A 174 6.96 17.09 22.94
N ALA A 175 5.97 17.96 23.07
CA ALA A 175 4.56 17.56 23.01
C ALA A 175 4.17 16.97 21.65
N VAL A 176 4.72 17.50 20.55
CA VAL A 176 4.41 17.06 19.18
C VAL A 176 5.27 15.89 18.72
N LEU A 177 6.59 15.96 18.93
CA LEU A 177 7.56 14.98 18.41
C LEU A 177 7.89 13.88 19.42
N GLY A 178 7.53 14.06 20.69
CA GLY A 178 7.90 13.21 21.82
C GLY A 178 9.27 13.56 22.41
N GLU A 179 9.76 12.70 23.29
CA GLU A 179 11.05 12.93 23.96
C GLU A 179 12.22 13.00 22.97
N PRO A 180 13.20 13.88 23.20
CA PRO A 180 14.41 13.95 22.41
C PRO A 180 15.29 12.72 22.65
N VAL A 181 16.09 12.37 21.64
CA VAL A 181 16.95 11.16 21.64
C VAL A 181 18.44 11.46 21.84
N GLU A 182 18.85 12.74 21.84
CA GLU A 182 20.23 13.16 22.09
C GLU A 182 20.32 14.11 23.30
N GLU A 183 21.47 14.06 23.96
CA GLU A 183 21.84 15.02 25.00
C GLU A 183 21.92 16.43 24.38
N GLY A 184 21.10 17.36 24.89
CA GLY A 184 20.89 18.68 24.28
C GLY A 184 19.42 18.95 23.99
N GLY A 185 18.60 17.91 23.83
CA GLY A 185 17.13 18.02 23.84
C GLY A 185 16.48 18.53 22.55
N ASP A 186 17.27 18.76 21.49
CA ASP A 186 16.83 19.38 20.24
C ASP A 186 16.73 18.38 19.07
N VAL A 187 17.00 17.10 19.31
CA VAL A 187 16.94 16.05 18.28
C VAL A 187 15.90 15.02 18.65
N HIS A 188 14.94 14.79 17.76
CA HIS A 188 13.83 13.86 17.94
C HIS A 188 13.87 12.75 16.88
N ALA A 189 13.41 11.55 17.24
CA ALA A 189 13.27 10.45 16.30
C ALA A 189 11.88 10.46 15.63
N VAL A 190 11.86 10.35 14.30
CA VAL A 190 10.65 10.22 13.49
C VAL A 190 10.80 8.98 12.60
N GLU A 191 10.24 7.86 13.06
CA GLU A 191 10.37 6.53 12.44
C GLU A 191 11.82 6.16 12.03
N GLY A 192 12.77 6.41 12.92
CA GLY A 192 14.18 6.08 12.72
C GLY A 192 14.98 7.13 11.96
N ASP A 193 14.33 8.13 11.34
CA ASP A 193 14.99 9.36 10.90
C ASP A 193 15.15 10.34 12.08
N ARG A 194 16.09 11.27 11.96
CA ARG A 194 16.36 12.29 12.98
C ARG A 194 15.85 13.64 12.50
N VAL A 195 15.10 14.31 13.36
CA VAL A 195 14.64 15.68 13.18
C VAL A 195 15.37 16.55 14.19
N ARG A 196 16.30 17.38 13.72
CA ARG A 196 17.02 18.36 14.54
C ARG A 196 16.34 19.72 14.46
N LEU A 197 16.03 20.30 15.60
CA LEU A 197 15.40 21.60 15.73
C LEU A 197 16.47 22.66 16.02
N GLY A 198 16.39 23.80 15.35
CA GLY A 198 17.24 24.95 15.61
C GLY A 198 16.41 26.14 16.09
N TYR A 199 16.89 26.78 17.17
CA TYR A 199 16.19 27.86 17.85
C TYR A 199 16.96 29.18 17.75
N VAL A 200 16.25 30.28 17.51
CA VAL A 200 16.77 31.66 17.53
C VAL A 200 15.85 32.47 18.44
N ASP A 201 16.43 33.24 19.36
CA ASP A 201 15.70 34.06 20.36
C ASP A 201 14.63 33.27 21.13
N GLY A 202 14.89 31.99 21.40
CA GLY A 202 13.98 31.08 22.11
C GLY A 202 12.88 30.46 21.25
N GLY A 203 12.75 30.84 19.97
CA GLY A 203 11.75 30.34 19.03
C GLY A 203 12.31 29.40 17.98
N LEU A 204 11.52 28.41 17.56
CA LEU A 204 11.89 27.49 16.48
C LEU A 204 12.09 28.28 15.17
N ALA A 205 13.26 28.11 14.56
CA ALA A 205 13.69 28.82 13.36
C ALA A 205 14.09 27.88 12.22
N THR A 206 14.60 26.67 12.51
CA THR A 206 14.99 25.69 11.49
C THR A 206 14.63 24.28 11.88
N ILE A 207 14.31 23.45 10.89
CA ILE A 207 14.14 22.01 11.03
C ILE A 207 15.11 21.33 10.06
N ALA A 208 16.00 20.50 10.56
CA ALA A 208 16.89 19.67 9.74
C ALA A 208 16.49 18.20 9.83
N LEU A 209 16.45 17.54 8.69
CA LEU A 209 16.11 16.12 8.55
C LEU A 209 17.37 15.33 8.18
N GLU A 210 17.71 14.35 9.00
CA GLU A 210 18.87 13.49 8.80
C GLU A 210 18.45 12.02 8.79
N ARG A 211 18.94 11.28 7.81
CA ARG A 211 18.77 9.83 7.75
C ARG A 211 20.03 9.13 8.25
N PRO A 212 19.94 8.39 9.37
CA PRO A 212 21.01 7.49 9.78
C PRO A 212 21.27 6.42 8.73
N ALA A 213 22.48 5.84 8.73
CA ALA A 213 22.79 4.70 7.88
C ALA A 213 21.81 3.53 8.17
N PRO A 214 21.32 2.82 7.14
CA PRO A 214 20.42 1.69 7.33
C PRO A 214 21.02 0.65 8.28
N GLN A 215 20.22 0.20 9.25
CA GLN A 215 20.62 -0.90 10.11
C GLN A 215 20.69 -2.21 9.30
N PRO A 216 21.66 -3.09 9.57
CA PRO A 216 21.69 -4.41 8.95
C PRO A 216 20.47 -5.23 9.41
N LEU A 217 20.07 -6.21 8.60
CA LEU A 217 19.00 -7.13 9.00
C LEU A 217 19.40 -7.88 10.29
N PRO A 218 18.45 -8.09 11.22
CA PRO A 218 18.71 -8.83 12.45
C PRO A 218 19.10 -10.28 12.15
N THR A 219 19.80 -10.91 13.08
CA THR A 219 20.17 -12.33 12.98
C THR A 219 18.98 -13.24 13.32
N GLY A 220 19.09 -14.54 13.02
CA GLY A 220 18.06 -15.53 13.34
C GLY A 220 16.92 -15.64 12.29
N PRO A 221 15.85 -16.39 12.61
CA PRO A 221 14.78 -16.72 11.66
C PRO A 221 14.05 -15.51 11.07
N VAL A 222 13.92 -14.43 11.85
CA VAL A 222 13.27 -13.18 11.41
C VAL A 222 13.96 -12.57 10.18
N ARG A 223 15.25 -12.83 9.99
CA ARG A 223 16.02 -12.37 8.81
C ARG A 223 15.41 -12.84 7.50
N ALA A 224 14.96 -14.10 7.42
CA ALA A 224 14.41 -14.67 6.19
C ALA A 224 13.10 -13.97 5.80
N PHE A 225 12.26 -13.65 6.78
CA PHE A 225 10.98 -12.97 6.57
C PHE A 225 11.12 -11.48 6.24
N LEU A 226 12.23 -10.85 6.63
CA LEU A 226 12.58 -9.51 6.15
C LEU A 226 13.23 -9.56 4.75
N ALA A 227 14.14 -10.50 4.52
CA ALA A 227 14.89 -10.62 3.27
C ALA A 227 13.99 -10.95 2.06
N VAL A 228 12.90 -11.70 2.29
CA VAL A 228 11.95 -12.04 1.23
C VAL A 228 11.13 -10.84 0.75
N LEU A 229 11.01 -9.77 1.53
CA LEU A 229 10.24 -8.59 1.14
C LEU A 229 10.81 -7.94 -0.13
N GLY A 230 9.95 -7.78 -1.14
CA GLY A 230 10.31 -7.27 -2.47
C GLY A 230 10.78 -8.34 -3.44
N GLU A 231 11.10 -9.55 -2.95
CA GLU A 231 11.57 -10.65 -3.79
C GLU A 231 10.44 -11.30 -4.58
N PRO A 232 10.73 -11.88 -5.76
CA PRO A 232 9.73 -12.59 -6.54
C PRO A 232 9.14 -13.79 -5.78
N GLU A 233 7.82 -13.95 -5.89
CA GLU A 233 7.15 -15.18 -5.50
C GLU A 233 7.72 -16.38 -6.30
N GLY A 234 8.00 -17.48 -5.61
CA GLY A 234 8.67 -18.67 -6.18
C GLY A 234 10.20 -18.57 -6.24
N GLY A 235 10.77 -17.38 -5.97
CA GLY A 235 12.21 -17.16 -5.91
C GLY A 235 12.89 -17.88 -4.73
N PRO A 236 14.24 -17.92 -4.67
CA PRO A 236 14.98 -18.60 -3.60
C PRO A 236 14.64 -18.07 -2.19
N ALA A 237 14.58 -16.74 -2.02
CA ALA A 237 14.21 -16.13 -0.74
C ALA A 237 12.77 -16.48 -0.33
N PHE A 238 11.84 -16.51 -1.29
CA PHE A 238 10.46 -16.93 -1.06
C PHE A 238 10.39 -18.39 -0.64
N ARG A 239 11.10 -19.29 -1.33
CA ARG A 239 11.14 -20.72 -0.99
C ARG A 239 11.67 -20.96 0.42
N GLU A 240 12.70 -20.22 0.84
CA GLU A 240 13.21 -20.33 2.20
C GLU A 240 12.22 -19.82 3.25
N ALA A 241 11.60 -18.65 3.02
CA ALA A 241 10.55 -18.14 3.91
C ALA A 241 9.34 -19.08 3.98
N ALA A 242 8.91 -19.63 2.84
CA ALA A 242 7.82 -20.61 2.76
C ALA A 242 8.16 -21.90 3.52
N ARG A 243 9.40 -22.40 3.41
CA ARG A 243 9.88 -23.57 4.17
C ARG A 243 9.80 -23.33 5.67
N LEU A 244 10.27 -22.16 6.14
CA LEU A 244 10.18 -21.76 7.55
C LEU A 244 8.72 -21.57 8.02
N ALA A 245 7.82 -21.20 7.12
CA ALA A 245 6.39 -21.04 7.39
C ALA A 245 5.58 -22.36 7.35
N GLY A 246 6.23 -23.51 7.11
CA GLY A 246 5.57 -24.83 7.06
C GLY A 246 5.34 -25.39 5.65
N GLY A 247 5.81 -24.70 4.61
CA GLY A 247 5.84 -25.15 3.22
C GLY A 247 4.50 -25.03 2.50
N ALA A 248 3.53 -25.87 2.88
CA ALA A 248 2.23 -25.93 2.22
C ALA A 248 1.35 -24.72 2.58
N HIS A 249 0.74 -24.11 1.57
CA HIS A 249 -0.11 -22.94 1.72
C HIS A 249 -1.27 -22.96 0.71
N ARG A 250 -2.33 -22.23 1.04
CA ARG A 250 -3.42 -21.90 0.11
C ARG A 250 -3.23 -20.50 -0.44
N ARG A 251 -3.50 -20.32 -1.73
CA ARG A 251 -3.43 -19.02 -2.43
C ARG A 251 -4.82 -18.47 -2.62
N TRP A 252 -5.01 -17.24 -2.16
CA TRP A 252 -6.27 -16.52 -2.15
C TRP A 252 -6.16 -15.28 -3.04
N ALA A 253 -7.20 -14.93 -3.81
CA ALA A 253 -7.36 -13.61 -4.47
C ALA A 253 -8.58 -12.81 -3.96
N SER A 254 -8.45 -11.47 -3.90
CA SER A 254 -9.56 -10.59 -3.53
C SER A 254 -10.64 -10.58 -4.61
N SER A 255 -11.91 -10.57 -4.19
CA SER A 255 -13.06 -10.50 -5.11
C SER A 255 -13.09 -9.25 -6.02
N SER A 256 -12.45 -8.15 -5.63
CA SER A 256 -12.45 -6.87 -6.35
C SER A 256 -11.37 -6.72 -7.42
N GLY A 257 -10.81 -7.83 -7.94
CA GLY A 257 -9.91 -7.83 -9.10
C GLY A 257 -8.44 -7.47 -8.84
N ARG A 258 -8.12 -6.81 -7.71
CA ARG A 258 -6.74 -6.35 -7.40
C ARG A 258 -5.70 -7.46 -7.54
N SER A 259 -4.50 -7.14 -8.03
CA SER A 259 -3.37 -8.08 -8.22
C SER A 259 -2.80 -8.68 -6.92
N ARG A 260 -3.32 -8.29 -5.76
CA ARG A 260 -2.85 -8.79 -4.47
C ARG A 260 -3.39 -10.18 -4.17
N ARG A 261 -2.51 -11.05 -3.68
CA ARG A 261 -2.80 -12.40 -3.22
C ARG A 261 -2.41 -12.57 -1.77
N LEU A 262 -3.15 -13.41 -1.06
CA LEU A 262 -2.81 -13.85 0.28
C LEU A 262 -2.43 -15.34 0.19
N LEU A 263 -1.27 -15.68 0.73
CA LEU A 263 -0.81 -17.05 0.90
C LEU A 263 -0.94 -17.42 2.37
N ALA A 264 -1.90 -18.27 2.69
CA ALA A 264 -2.16 -18.70 4.06
C ALA A 264 -1.54 -20.08 4.29
N PHE A 265 -0.53 -20.15 5.15
CA PHE A 265 0.16 -21.38 5.52
C PHE A 265 -0.58 -22.11 6.62
N ALA A 266 -0.52 -23.44 6.62
CA ALA A 266 -1.27 -24.28 7.57
C ALA A 266 -0.92 -24.00 9.04
N ALA A 267 0.32 -23.60 9.31
CA ALA A 267 0.80 -23.29 10.66
C ALA A 267 0.42 -21.88 11.16
N GLY A 268 -0.31 -21.09 10.35
CA GLY A 268 -0.74 -19.73 10.70
C GLY A 268 -0.03 -18.56 10.00
N PRO A 269 1.19 -18.68 9.43
CA PRO A 269 1.78 -17.57 8.67
C PRO A 269 0.94 -17.14 7.46
N GLU A 270 0.96 -15.85 7.19
CA GLU A 270 0.25 -15.19 6.10
C GLU A 270 1.26 -14.37 5.28
N VAL A 271 1.37 -14.63 3.98
CA VAL A 271 2.22 -13.84 3.08
C VAL A 271 1.34 -13.11 2.07
N GLN A 272 1.46 -11.79 1.98
CA GLN A 272 0.83 -11.03 0.92
C GLN A 272 1.81 -10.84 -0.22
N VAL A 273 1.37 -11.15 -1.43
CA VAL A 273 2.09 -10.89 -2.67
C VAL A 273 1.27 -9.95 -3.55
N GLY A 274 1.94 -9.17 -4.37
CA GLY A 274 1.31 -8.31 -5.36
C GLY A 274 2.29 -8.09 -6.50
N ASP A 275 1.77 -8.10 -7.73
CA ASP A 275 2.57 -8.01 -8.95
C ASP A 275 3.71 -9.05 -8.99
N GLY A 276 3.48 -10.21 -8.36
CA GLY A 276 4.42 -11.34 -8.31
C GLY A 276 5.60 -11.14 -7.37
N ARG A 277 5.56 -10.14 -6.49
CA ARG A 277 6.55 -9.89 -5.44
C ARG A 277 5.93 -9.97 -4.06
N VAL A 278 6.73 -10.32 -3.06
CA VAL A 278 6.28 -10.36 -1.66
C VAL A 278 6.20 -8.94 -1.10
N LEU A 279 5.03 -8.61 -0.56
CA LEU A 279 4.72 -7.30 0.01
C LEU A 279 4.78 -7.29 1.54
N SER A 280 4.30 -8.37 2.17
CA SER A 280 4.32 -8.53 3.63
C SER A 280 4.30 -9.99 4.05
N VAL A 281 4.83 -10.27 5.24
CA VAL A 281 4.75 -11.56 5.93
C VAL A 281 4.27 -11.31 7.35
N ARG A 282 3.20 -11.99 7.77
CA ARG A 282 2.68 -11.96 9.14
C ARG A 282 2.72 -13.36 9.72
N LEU A 283 3.14 -13.49 10.97
CA LEU A 283 3.32 -14.77 11.63
C LEU A 283 3.28 -14.64 13.15
N PRO A 284 2.96 -15.73 13.89
CA PRO A 284 3.10 -15.77 15.33
C PRO A 284 4.54 -15.48 15.75
N ALA A 285 4.74 -14.72 16.83
CA ALA A 285 6.09 -14.36 17.28
C ALA A 285 6.85 -15.52 17.97
N ALA A 286 6.12 -16.54 18.42
CA ALA A 286 6.67 -17.68 19.14
C ALA A 286 7.75 -18.40 18.33
N GLY A 287 8.92 -18.60 18.92
CA GLY A 287 10.08 -19.23 18.27
C GLY A 287 10.84 -18.35 17.29
N LEU A 288 10.37 -17.13 16.99
CA LEU A 288 11.05 -16.16 16.14
C LEU A 288 11.78 -15.09 16.93
N LEU A 289 11.15 -14.63 18.01
CA LEU A 289 11.64 -13.56 18.87
C LEU A 289 11.73 -14.05 20.32
N PRO A 290 12.57 -13.39 21.15
CA PRO A 290 12.59 -13.60 22.59
C PRO A 290 11.21 -13.43 23.25
N GLY A 291 11.02 -14.08 24.41
CA GLY A 291 9.73 -14.14 25.10
C GLY A 291 9.31 -12.88 25.85
N ALA A 292 10.21 -11.91 26.05
CA ALA A 292 9.92 -10.65 26.75
C ALA A 292 10.32 -9.44 25.90
N ARG A 293 9.52 -8.37 25.95
CA ARG A 293 9.73 -7.13 25.20
C ARG A 293 11.12 -6.52 25.38
N ALA A 294 11.65 -6.49 26.60
CA ALA A 294 13.01 -6.00 26.86
C ALA A 294 14.09 -6.82 26.12
N ASP A 295 13.90 -8.14 26.03
CA ASP A 295 14.83 -9.01 25.30
C ASP A 295 14.68 -8.86 23.79
N VAL A 296 13.47 -8.57 23.30
CA VAL A 296 13.25 -8.19 21.91
C VAL A 296 13.99 -6.90 21.57
N HIS A 297 13.94 -5.87 22.44
CA HIS A 297 14.70 -4.63 22.25
C HIS A 297 16.21 -4.86 22.31
N ARG A 298 16.68 -5.81 23.13
CA ARG A 298 18.10 -6.19 23.13
C ARG A 298 18.50 -6.88 21.82
N ALA A 299 17.62 -7.69 21.25
CA ALA A 299 17.87 -8.43 20.02
C ALA A 299 17.74 -7.58 18.75
N LEU A 300 16.78 -6.65 18.71
CA LEU A 300 16.41 -5.86 17.53
C LEU A 300 16.84 -4.38 17.62
N GLY A 301 17.35 -3.94 18.78
CA GLY A 301 17.56 -2.53 19.08
C GLY A 301 16.28 -1.82 19.52
N ALA A 302 16.42 -0.53 19.85
CA ALA A 302 15.30 0.32 20.21
C ALA A 302 14.33 0.48 19.02
N PRO A 303 13.00 0.48 19.26
CA PRO A 303 12.03 0.69 18.21
C PRO A 303 12.13 2.09 17.62
N SER A 304 11.90 2.20 16.31
CA SER A 304 11.79 3.45 15.57
C SER A 304 10.51 4.21 15.91
N ALA A 305 9.45 3.51 16.30
CA ALA A 305 8.23 4.07 16.87
C ALA A 305 7.50 3.01 17.70
N THR A 306 6.71 3.46 18.66
CA THR A 306 5.80 2.61 19.44
C THR A 306 4.42 3.26 19.46
N VAL A 307 3.40 2.51 19.06
CA VAL A 307 2.00 2.96 19.13
C VAL A 307 1.15 1.81 19.62
N ARG A 308 0.35 2.04 20.68
CA ARG A 308 -0.69 1.09 21.15
C ARG A 308 -0.17 -0.34 21.31
N GLY A 309 0.96 -0.48 22.00
CA GLY A 309 1.55 -1.81 22.25
C GLY A 309 2.17 -2.50 21.04
N THR A 310 2.41 -1.77 19.95
CA THR A 310 3.12 -2.28 18.78
C THR A 310 4.41 -1.48 18.58
N ASP A 311 5.52 -2.21 18.49
CA ASP A 311 6.83 -1.66 18.19
C ASP A 311 7.13 -1.77 16.70
N LEU A 312 7.60 -0.69 16.11
CA LEU A 312 8.11 -0.64 14.74
C LEU A 312 9.63 -0.61 14.76
N HIS A 313 10.28 -1.58 14.13
CA HIS A 313 11.72 -1.59 13.85
C HIS A 313 11.95 -1.44 12.34
N ARG A 314 12.92 -0.62 11.94
CA ARG A 314 13.18 -0.29 10.54
C ARG A 314 14.56 -0.74 10.07
N TYR A 315 14.59 -1.44 8.93
CA TYR A 315 15.80 -1.96 8.29
C TYR A 315 15.85 -1.55 6.81
N GLY A 316 16.22 -0.28 6.56
CA GLY A 316 16.12 0.32 5.23
C GLY A 316 14.66 0.43 4.78
N THR A 317 14.32 -0.16 3.64
CA THR A 317 12.96 -0.15 3.08
C THR A 317 12.02 -1.20 3.68
N ARG A 318 12.44 -1.88 4.75
CA ARG A 318 11.72 -2.99 5.38
C ARG A 318 11.35 -2.62 6.80
N ASP A 319 10.07 -2.68 7.09
CA ASP A 319 9.52 -2.45 8.42
C ASP A 319 9.19 -3.81 9.07
N LEU A 320 9.48 -3.92 10.37
CA LEU A 320 9.12 -5.04 11.23
C LEU A 320 8.26 -4.52 12.37
N LEU A 321 7.01 -4.94 12.42
CA LEU A 321 6.10 -4.64 13.51
C LEU A 321 6.04 -5.82 14.48
N VAL A 322 6.17 -5.54 15.77
CA VAL A 322 6.03 -6.53 16.85
C VAL A 322 4.88 -6.08 17.75
N GLY A 323 3.78 -6.84 17.73
CA GLY A 323 2.59 -6.56 18.54
C GLY A 323 2.61 -7.32 19.86
N TYR A 324 2.41 -6.62 20.97
CA TYR A 324 2.46 -7.14 22.33
C TYR A 324 1.06 -7.17 22.98
N GLY A 325 0.12 -7.95 22.43
CA GLY A 325 -1.19 -8.17 23.08
C GLY A 325 -2.02 -6.89 23.31
N SER A 326 -2.82 -6.87 24.39
CA SER A 326 -3.70 -5.74 24.72
C SER A 326 -2.89 -4.49 25.10
N GLU A 327 -3.40 -3.28 24.82
CA GLU A 327 -2.68 -2.04 25.10
C GLU A 327 -2.26 -1.91 26.58
N PHE A 328 -3.07 -2.40 27.51
CA PHE A 328 -2.82 -2.34 28.95
C PHE A 328 -1.69 -3.26 29.43
N ASP A 329 -1.53 -4.43 28.81
CA ASP A 329 -0.45 -5.37 29.13
C ASP A 329 0.84 -5.06 28.36
N SER A 330 0.71 -4.43 27.19
CA SER A 330 1.78 -4.24 26.20
C SER A 330 2.91 -3.30 26.62
N ALA A 331 2.64 -2.35 27.52
CA ALA A 331 3.62 -1.36 27.96
C ALA A 331 4.70 -1.95 28.89
N HIS A 332 4.44 -3.13 29.47
CA HIS A 332 5.35 -3.75 30.41
C HIS A 332 6.58 -4.34 29.70
N PRO A 333 7.82 -4.12 30.20
CA PRO A 333 9.03 -4.80 29.72
C PRO A 333 8.94 -6.34 29.64
N GLY A 334 8.08 -6.98 30.43
CA GLY A 334 7.85 -8.43 30.44
C GLY A 334 6.78 -8.90 29.46
N ALA A 335 6.14 -8.00 28.70
CA ALA A 335 5.11 -8.37 27.74
C ALA A 335 5.66 -9.30 26.66
N ALA A 336 4.96 -10.39 26.39
CA ALA A 336 5.34 -11.35 25.37
C ALA A 336 4.88 -10.88 23.98
N PRO A 337 5.73 -11.00 22.94
CA PRO A 337 5.30 -10.68 21.59
C PRO A 337 4.28 -11.73 21.13
N GLY A 338 3.15 -11.27 20.59
CA GLY A 338 2.11 -12.14 20.05
C GLY A 338 2.26 -12.37 18.55
N THR A 339 2.42 -11.27 17.81
CA THR A 339 2.50 -11.30 16.34
C THR A 339 3.65 -10.47 15.82
N VAL A 340 4.22 -10.94 14.71
CA VAL A 340 5.24 -10.23 13.95
C VAL A 340 4.68 -9.97 12.55
N THR A 341 4.86 -8.75 12.05
CA THR A 341 4.53 -8.39 10.67
C THR A 341 5.73 -7.72 10.03
N ALA A 342 6.35 -8.39 9.06
CA ALA A 342 7.35 -7.80 8.18
C ALA A 342 6.66 -7.23 6.93
N VAL A 343 6.99 -6.02 6.51
CA VAL A 343 6.31 -5.34 5.41
C VAL A 343 7.23 -4.36 4.69
N LEU A 344 7.08 -4.25 3.37
CA LEU A 344 7.76 -3.21 2.60
C LEU A 344 7.21 -1.83 2.96
N ARG A 345 8.10 -0.87 3.23
CA ARG A 345 7.74 0.51 3.56
C ARG A 345 6.84 1.10 2.47
N GLY A 346 5.70 1.66 2.85
CA GLY A 346 4.71 2.23 1.92
C GLY A 346 3.68 1.26 1.38
N VAL A 347 3.77 -0.03 1.69
CA VAL A 347 2.71 -0.99 1.43
C VAL A 347 1.70 -0.94 2.57
N GLY A 348 0.48 -0.49 2.28
CA GLY A 348 -0.63 -0.67 3.21
C GLY A 348 -1.09 -2.13 3.19
N VAL A 349 -1.18 -2.77 4.35
CA VAL A 349 -1.60 -4.18 4.48
C VAL A 349 -2.98 -4.20 5.14
N ALA A 350 -3.92 -4.94 4.55
CA ALA A 350 -5.19 -5.23 5.18
C ALA A 350 -5.11 -6.62 5.82
N HIS A 351 -5.24 -6.70 7.14
CA HIS A 351 -5.33 -7.94 7.87
C HIS A 351 -6.79 -8.42 7.85
N HIS A 352 -7.02 -9.70 7.57
CA HIS A 352 -8.36 -10.32 7.54
C HIS A 352 -9.40 -9.74 6.55
N PRO A 353 -9.10 -9.56 5.25
CA PRO A 353 -10.15 -9.11 4.33
C PRO A 353 -11.19 -10.23 4.17
N HIS A 354 -12.48 -9.90 4.32
CA HIS A 354 -13.56 -10.91 4.39
C HIS A 354 -14.00 -11.54 3.06
N ARG A 355 -13.28 -11.33 1.95
CA ARG A 355 -13.74 -11.76 0.61
C ARG A 355 -12.61 -12.23 -0.30
N TRP A 356 -12.18 -13.47 -0.11
CA TRP A 356 -11.18 -14.11 -0.95
C TRP A 356 -11.70 -15.41 -1.60
N ARG A 357 -11.27 -15.69 -2.84
CA ARG A 357 -11.43 -16.98 -3.53
C ARG A 357 -10.09 -17.71 -3.57
N SER A 358 -10.08 -19.02 -3.42
CA SER A 358 -8.86 -19.85 -3.36
C SER A 358 -8.71 -20.78 -4.57
N GLY A 359 -7.47 -21.07 -4.96
CA GLY A 359 -7.14 -22.03 -6.03
C GLY A 359 -6.01 -21.57 -6.97
N GLU A 360 -5.56 -22.49 -7.84
CA GLU A 360 -4.46 -22.25 -8.79
C GLU A 360 -4.78 -21.22 -9.88
N PHE A 361 -6.05 -20.93 -10.16
CA PHE A 361 -6.44 -19.92 -11.17
C PHE A 361 -5.77 -18.56 -10.92
N THR A 362 -5.58 -18.20 -9.65
CA THR A 362 -4.93 -16.94 -9.26
C THR A 362 -3.46 -16.93 -9.61
N LEU A 363 -2.76 -18.05 -9.44
CA LEU A 363 -1.38 -18.24 -9.87
C LEU A 363 -1.28 -18.13 -11.40
N PHE A 364 -2.23 -18.72 -12.14
CA PHE A 364 -2.27 -18.68 -13.60
C PHE A 364 -2.53 -17.26 -14.15
N LEU A 365 -3.41 -16.49 -13.50
CA LEU A 365 -3.62 -15.08 -13.83
C LEU A 365 -2.34 -14.26 -13.59
N ASP A 366 -1.62 -14.53 -12.50
CA ASP A 366 -0.47 -13.74 -12.12
C ASP A 366 0.78 -13.99 -12.96
N VAL A 367 0.89 -15.15 -13.64
CA VAL A 367 1.99 -15.40 -14.59
C VAL A 367 1.79 -14.76 -15.95
N LEU A 368 0.57 -14.35 -16.30
CA LEU A 368 0.29 -13.71 -17.59
C LEU A 368 1.16 -12.45 -17.79
N GLY A 369 1.72 -12.32 -18.98
CA GLY A 369 2.59 -11.20 -19.36
C GLY A 369 3.99 -11.24 -18.77
N ARG A 370 4.32 -12.23 -17.92
CA ARG A 370 5.67 -12.38 -17.36
C ARG A 370 6.62 -13.06 -18.34
N PRO A 371 7.92 -12.74 -18.26
CA PRO A 371 8.93 -13.40 -19.06
C PRO A 371 9.16 -14.83 -18.56
N GLU A 372 9.51 -15.71 -19.48
CA GLU A 372 9.82 -17.12 -19.23
C GLU A 372 10.74 -17.40 -18.00
N PRO A 373 11.89 -16.74 -17.81
CA PRO A 373 12.77 -17.00 -16.66
C PRO A 373 12.22 -16.52 -15.30
N HIS A 374 11.00 -15.95 -15.24
CA HIS A 374 10.44 -15.47 -13.99
C HIS A 374 10.16 -16.64 -13.02
N PRO A 375 10.52 -16.55 -11.72
CA PRO A 375 10.37 -17.68 -10.78
C PRO A 375 8.94 -18.25 -10.70
N LEU A 376 7.93 -17.37 -10.75
CA LEU A 376 6.52 -17.77 -10.79
C LEU A 376 6.15 -18.58 -12.05
N VAL A 377 6.76 -18.26 -13.21
CA VAL A 377 6.51 -18.98 -14.47
C VAL A 377 7.11 -20.38 -14.39
N GLU A 378 8.32 -20.50 -13.85
CA GLU A 378 8.96 -21.80 -13.58
C GLU A 378 8.14 -22.65 -12.59
N LEU A 379 7.55 -22.03 -11.56
CA LEU A 379 6.64 -22.72 -10.65
C LEU A 379 5.42 -23.30 -11.39
N VAL A 380 4.78 -22.50 -12.25
CA VAL A 380 3.60 -22.96 -13.03
C VAL A 380 4.00 -24.04 -14.05
N ARG A 381 5.14 -23.87 -14.71
CA ARG A 381 5.67 -24.83 -15.68
C ARG A 381 5.90 -26.22 -15.07
N ALA A 382 6.32 -26.26 -13.81
CA ALA A 382 6.55 -27.51 -13.09
C ALA A 382 5.26 -28.23 -12.65
N LEU A 383 4.08 -27.60 -12.78
CA LEU A 383 2.82 -28.23 -12.39
C LEU A 383 2.42 -29.32 -13.39
N PRO A 384 2.08 -30.53 -12.93
CA PRO A 384 1.58 -31.58 -13.81
C PRO A 384 0.28 -31.15 -14.48
N GLY A 385 0.12 -31.50 -15.76
CA GLY A 385 -1.12 -31.23 -16.51
C GLY A 385 -1.31 -29.78 -16.93
N VAL A 386 -0.28 -28.93 -16.84
CA VAL A 386 -0.32 -27.52 -17.26
C VAL A 386 0.47 -27.32 -18.55
N ARG A 387 -0.09 -26.56 -19.50
CA ARG A 387 0.61 -26.06 -20.69
C ARG A 387 0.73 -24.55 -20.64
N LEU A 388 1.95 -24.03 -20.84
CA LEU A 388 2.16 -22.60 -21.05
C LEU A 388 2.12 -22.26 -22.54
N VAL A 389 1.40 -21.21 -22.88
CA VAL A 389 1.40 -20.56 -24.21
C VAL A 389 2.27 -19.32 -24.11
N LEU A 390 3.34 -19.26 -24.89
CA LEU A 390 4.24 -18.11 -24.93
C LEU A 390 4.03 -17.31 -26.22
N ARG A 391 4.04 -15.98 -26.10
CA ARG A 391 4.04 -15.05 -27.23
C ARG A 391 5.12 -14.01 -27.00
N ARG A 392 6.10 -13.95 -27.91
CA ARG A 392 7.26 -13.04 -27.83
C ARG A 392 8.03 -13.17 -26.49
N GLY A 393 8.22 -14.40 -26.01
CA GLY A 393 8.94 -14.68 -24.76
C GLY A 393 8.17 -14.36 -23.46
N LEU A 394 6.90 -13.94 -23.57
CA LEU A 394 6.01 -13.68 -22.43
C LEU A 394 4.91 -14.73 -22.37
N VAL A 395 4.41 -15.05 -21.17
CA VAL A 395 3.25 -15.92 -21.02
C VAL A 395 2.00 -15.22 -21.55
N ASP A 396 1.38 -15.82 -22.56
CA ASP A 396 0.13 -15.35 -23.17
C ASP A 396 -1.08 -16.14 -22.64
N GLY A 397 -0.86 -17.40 -22.23
CA GLY A 397 -1.88 -18.19 -21.57
C GLY A 397 -1.37 -19.45 -20.87
N VAL A 398 -2.26 -20.04 -20.06
CA VAL A 398 -2.08 -21.27 -19.29
C VAL A 398 -3.27 -22.18 -19.60
N VAL A 399 -3.04 -23.43 -19.97
CA VAL A 399 -4.09 -24.38 -20.36
C VAL A 399 -4.03 -25.63 -19.50
N ILE A 400 -5.21 -26.11 -19.06
CA ILE A 400 -5.39 -27.39 -18.37
C ILE A 400 -6.49 -28.22 -19.07
N GLY A 401 -6.28 -29.54 -19.16
CA GLY A 401 -7.25 -30.50 -19.68
C GLY A 401 -7.32 -30.69 -21.21
N ASP A 402 -6.51 -29.99 -22.00
CA ASP A 402 -6.47 -30.19 -23.45
C ASP A 402 -5.69 -31.47 -23.87
N ARG A 403 -5.67 -31.79 -25.18
CA ARG A 403 -4.99 -32.99 -25.69
C ARG A 403 -3.51 -33.00 -25.26
N GLY A 404 -3.16 -33.96 -24.41
CA GLY A 404 -1.79 -34.13 -23.87
C GLY A 404 -1.61 -33.61 -22.45
N HIS A 405 -2.62 -32.95 -21.87
CA HIS A 405 -2.59 -32.41 -20.52
C HIS A 405 -3.69 -33.04 -19.66
N ARG A 406 -3.33 -33.52 -18.47
CA ARG A 406 -4.23 -34.28 -17.61
C ARG A 406 -5.33 -33.39 -17.04
N SER A 407 -6.58 -33.84 -17.15
CA SER A 407 -7.77 -33.21 -16.53
C SER A 407 -7.75 -33.26 -15.00
N GLU A 408 -6.87 -34.06 -14.39
CA GLU A 408 -6.68 -34.19 -12.94
C GLU A 408 -6.46 -32.85 -12.22
N ARG A 409 -6.02 -31.79 -12.94
CA ARG A 409 -5.83 -30.45 -12.38
C ARG A 409 -7.09 -29.62 -12.19
N PHE A 410 -8.24 -30.02 -12.76
CA PHE A 410 -9.47 -29.25 -12.60
C PHE A 410 -9.85 -29.05 -11.13
N ALA A 411 -9.65 -30.06 -10.28
CA ALA A 411 -9.95 -29.96 -8.85
C ALA A 411 -9.04 -28.98 -8.07
N SER A 412 -7.87 -28.62 -8.62
CA SER A 412 -6.96 -27.63 -8.03
C SER A 412 -7.17 -26.22 -8.58
N PHE A 413 -7.93 -26.09 -9.68
CA PHE A 413 -8.10 -24.82 -10.38
C PHE A 413 -8.82 -23.79 -9.49
N VAL A 414 -9.92 -24.19 -8.85
CA VAL A 414 -10.63 -23.42 -7.82
C VAL A 414 -11.02 -24.35 -6.68
N ASP A 415 -10.84 -23.90 -5.44
CA ASP A 415 -11.22 -24.68 -4.27
C ASP A 415 -12.71 -25.06 -4.32
N GLY A 416 -13.00 -26.35 -4.14
CA GLY A 416 -14.35 -26.90 -4.18
C GLY A 416 -14.78 -27.46 -5.55
N MET A 417 -13.98 -27.27 -6.61
CA MET A 417 -14.23 -27.86 -7.92
C MET A 417 -13.95 -29.38 -7.89
N PRO A 418 -14.85 -30.24 -8.38
CA PRO A 418 -14.59 -31.68 -8.46
C PRO A 418 -13.59 -32.03 -9.60
N ALA A 419 -13.08 -33.26 -9.60
CA ALA A 419 -12.08 -33.71 -10.58
C ALA A 419 -12.61 -33.83 -12.02
N GLY A 420 -13.90 -34.13 -12.17
CA GLY A 420 -14.63 -34.10 -13.45
C GLY A 420 -15.75 -33.07 -13.39
N PRO A 421 -15.45 -31.76 -13.45
CA PRO A 421 -16.44 -30.74 -13.24
C PRO A 421 -17.37 -30.58 -14.42
N ALA A 422 -18.65 -30.39 -14.12
CA ALA A 422 -19.61 -29.83 -15.03
C ALA A 422 -19.46 -28.30 -15.09
N ARG A 423 -20.02 -27.69 -16.13
CA ARG A 423 -20.04 -26.24 -16.33
C ARG A 423 -20.59 -25.47 -15.12
N ALA A 424 -21.59 -26.03 -14.43
CA ALA A 424 -22.20 -25.45 -13.24
C ALA A 424 -21.31 -25.51 -11.99
N ASP A 425 -20.30 -26.38 -11.96
CA ASP A 425 -19.41 -26.57 -10.81
C ASP A 425 -18.33 -25.50 -10.72
N VAL A 426 -18.18 -24.64 -11.74
CA VAL A 426 -17.18 -23.56 -11.76
C VAL A 426 -17.62 -22.45 -10.81
N PRO A 427 -17.00 -22.29 -9.62
CA PRO A 427 -17.55 -21.50 -8.53
C PRO A 427 -17.15 -20.03 -8.63
N PHE A 428 -17.41 -19.45 -9.79
CA PHE A 428 -17.30 -18.02 -10.05
C PHE A 428 -18.69 -17.40 -10.18
N GLU A 429 -18.73 -16.06 -10.14
CA GLU A 429 -19.92 -15.32 -10.56
C GLU A 429 -20.30 -15.65 -12.03
N ARG A 430 -21.49 -15.19 -12.41
CA ARG A 430 -22.04 -15.38 -13.76
C ARG A 430 -21.00 -14.98 -14.81
N PRO A 431 -20.79 -15.78 -15.87
CA PRO A 431 -19.87 -15.43 -16.96
C PRO A 431 -20.21 -14.07 -17.58
N ASP A 432 -19.19 -13.29 -17.91
CA ASP A 432 -19.33 -12.05 -18.69
C ASP A 432 -19.79 -12.35 -20.12
N ARG A 433 -19.36 -13.50 -20.67
CA ARG A 433 -19.85 -14.03 -21.96
C ARG A 433 -20.10 -15.52 -21.85
N CYS A 434 -21.20 -15.97 -22.45
CA CYS A 434 -21.69 -17.34 -22.39
C CYS A 434 -22.12 -17.75 -23.81
N GLY A 435 -21.53 -18.82 -24.34
CA GLY A 435 -21.89 -19.49 -25.59
C GLY A 435 -22.50 -20.87 -25.35
N GLU A 436 -22.71 -21.64 -26.42
CA GLU A 436 -23.22 -23.01 -26.32
C GLU A 436 -22.21 -23.91 -25.59
N HIS A 437 -20.92 -23.76 -25.93
CA HIS A 437 -19.83 -24.57 -25.40
C HIS A 437 -18.85 -23.82 -24.50
N ASP A 438 -18.98 -22.50 -24.39
CA ASP A 438 -17.94 -21.64 -23.81
C ASP A 438 -18.48 -20.70 -22.73
N ASP A 439 -17.73 -20.58 -21.63
CA ASP A 439 -17.90 -19.52 -20.64
C ASP A 439 -16.64 -18.68 -20.52
N LEU A 440 -16.77 -17.36 -20.60
CA LEU A 440 -15.68 -16.42 -20.41
C LEU A 440 -15.95 -15.50 -19.23
N ARG A 441 -14.90 -15.31 -18.43
CA ARG A 441 -14.88 -14.41 -17.27
C ARG A 441 -13.71 -13.47 -17.34
N GLU A 442 -13.98 -12.19 -17.15
CA GLU A 442 -12.99 -11.12 -17.15
C GLU A 442 -12.46 -10.88 -15.74
N PHE A 443 -11.14 -10.73 -15.65
CA PHE A 443 -10.42 -10.32 -14.46
C PHE A 443 -9.47 -9.18 -14.85
N GLU A 444 -9.05 -8.38 -13.87
CA GLU A 444 -8.13 -7.26 -14.10
C GLU A 444 -6.84 -7.69 -14.82
N GLN A 445 -6.34 -8.91 -14.55
CA GLN A 445 -5.10 -9.43 -15.14
C GLN A 445 -5.30 -10.21 -16.45
N GLY A 446 -6.53 -10.60 -16.80
CA GLY A 446 -6.79 -11.45 -17.96
C GLY A 446 -8.15 -12.14 -17.94
N TRP A 447 -8.26 -13.24 -18.66
CA TRP A 447 -9.51 -13.93 -18.92
C TRP A 447 -9.41 -15.39 -18.49
N VAL A 448 -10.48 -15.91 -17.90
CA VAL A 448 -10.68 -17.34 -17.70
C VAL A 448 -11.73 -17.82 -18.70
N HIS A 449 -11.35 -18.76 -19.55
CA HIS A 449 -12.20 -19.43 -20.53
C HIS A 449 -12.37 -20.89 -20.14
N VAL A 450 -13.62 -21.30 -19.95
CA VAL A 450 -14.01 -22.69 -19.70
C VAL A 450 -14.69 -23.22 -20.95
N HIS A 451 -14.18 -24.33 -21.48
CA HIS A 451 -14.70 -24.98 -22.68
C HIS A 451 -15.30 -26.35 -22.34
N CYS A 452 -16.53 -26.58 -22.78
CA CYS A 452 -17.27 -27.83 -22.62
C CYS A 452 -17.60 -28.41 -23.99
N ALA A 453 -16.79 -29.38 -24.45
CA ALA A 453 -16.92 -29.98 -25.79
C ALA A 453 -18.30 -30.60 -26.07
N ASP A 454 -18.98 -31.12 -25.03
CA ASP A 454 -20.33 -31.68 -25.10
C ASP A 454 -21.42 -30.70 -24.58
N GLY A 455 -21.03 -29.46 -24.28
CA GLY A 455 -21.91 -28.43 -23.72
C GLY A 455 -22.13 -28.53 -22.20
N ALA A 456 -21.67 -29.61 -21.55
CA ALA A 456 -21.95 -29.90 -20.14
C ALA A 456 -20.68 -30.11 -19.30
N ALA A 457 -19.81 -31.05 -19.68
CA ALA A 457 -18.61 -31.38 -18.94
C ALA A 457 -17.45 -30.46 -19.32
N VAL A 458 -16.73 -29.95 -18.32
CA VAL A 458 -15.54 -29.12 -18.55
C VAL A 458 -14.46 -29.99 -19.18
N SER A 459 -14.09 -29.63 -20.40
CA SER A 459 -13.06 -30.31 -21.18
C SER A 459 -11.74 -29.56 -21.17
N THR A 460 -11.75 -28.23 -21.09
CA THR A 460 -10.53 -27.43 -21.04
C THR A 460 -10.79 -26.15 -20.26
N VAL A 461 -9.79 -25.71 -19.50
CA VAL A 461 -9.77 -24.35 -18.92
C VAL A 461 -8.53 -23.63 -19.41
N THR A 462 -8.72 -22.45 -19.98
CA THR A 462 -7.66 -21.57 -20.48
C THR A 462 -7.68 -20.26 -19.71
N VAL A 463 -6.54 -19.90 -19.12
CA VAL A 463 -6.31 -18.57 -18.53
C VAL A 463 -5.44 -17.78 -19.48
N ALA A 464 -5.89 -16.64 -20.01
CA ALA A 464 -5.20 -15.94 -21.09
C ALA A 464 -5.24 -14.42 -20.95
N ARG A 465 -4.25 -13.73 -21.54
CA ARG A 465 -4.19 -12.26 -21.55
C ARG A 465 -5.32 -11.60 -22.33
N GLN A 466 -5.87 -12.30 -23.30
CA GLN A 466 -6.91 -11.80 -24.21
C GLN A 466 -8.02 -12.85 -24.31
N PRO A 467 -9.28 -12.43 -24.49
CA PRO A 467 -10.37 -13.37 -24.60
C PRO A 467 -10.21 -14.19 -25.89
N PRO A 468 -10.34 -15.53 -25.83
CA PRO A 468 -10.50 -16.32 -27.05
C PRO A 468 -11.85 -16.00 -27.72
N PRO A 469 -12.00 -16.27 -29.03
CA PRO A 469 -13.29 -16.17 -29.70
C PRO A 469 -14.26 -17.21 -29.12
N VAL A 470 -15.47 -16.76 -28.76
CA VAL A 470 -16.56 -17.60 -28.24
C VAL A 470 -17.16 -18.41 -29.40
N ARG A 471 -17.37 -19.71 -29.22
CA ARG A 471 -18.00 -20.60 -30.20
C ARG A 471 -19.45 -20.90 -29.86
#